data_AF-U5U282-F1
#
_entry.id   AF-U5U282-F1
#
_cell.length_a   1.000
_cell.length_b   1.000
_cell.length_c   1.000
_cell.angle_alpha   90.00
_cell.angle_beta   90.00
_cell.angle_gamma   90.00
#
_symmetry.space_group_name_H-M   'P 1'
#
loop_
_entity.id
_entity.type
_entity.pdbx_description
1 polymer ?
#
loop_
_entity_poly.entity_id
_entity_poly.type
_entity_poly.pdbx_seq_one_letter_code
_entity_poly.pdbx_strand_id
1 'polypeptide(L)'
;NNYVSVSQARSKHNLINLIRTMPKLQTHAAALKKQRLKIKEKSAKYVPGTVNLQVLGSGAYGAPRSLYMFTDQSRYLFNCGEGTQRLAHEHKMKLAKLEHIFFTYGSWNNIGGLPGMSLTIQDVGIPEITLHGPQGIDDIFRAAKRFIVLNHLKINTSNYKEVDHFEDNVMRVNYVPLDIGEETSRSRRSEAVSLDRASAKQR
;
A
#
# COMPACT_ATOMS: atom_id res chain seq x y z
N ASN A 1 22.87 45.95 -41.57
CA ASN A 1 22.91 44.53 -41.15
C ASN A 1 23.64 44.39 -39.85
N ASN A 2 22.92 44.14 -38.76
CA ASN A 2 23.25 43.21 -37.68
C ASN A 2 22.30 43.44 -36.50
N TYR A 3 21.00 43.28 -36.80
CA TYR A 3 20.04 42.82 -35.81
C TYR A 3 20.10 41.30 -35.80
N VAL A 4 19.76 40.70 -34.65
CA VAL A 4 19.61 39.26 -34.35
C VAL A 4 20.86 38.59 -33.77
N SER A 5 20.95 38.59 -32.44
CA SER A 5 21.32 37.42 -31.61
C SER A 5 21.49 37.74 -30.12
N VAL A 6 20.52 38.42 -29.48
CA VAL A 6 20.55 38.64 -28.01
C VAL A 6 19.48 37.83 -27.25
N SER A 7 18.67 37.03 -27.94
CA SER A 7 17.47 36.42 -27.35
C SER A 7 17.52 34.92 -27.01
N GLN A 8 18.69 34.25 -27.02
CA GLN A 8 18.74 32.79 -26.76
C GLN A 8 19.51 32.34 -25.49
N ALA A 9 20.25 33.21 -24.80
CA ALA A 9 21.08 32.79 -23.64
C ALA A 9 20.45 33.03 -22.25
N ARG A 10 19.38 33.84 -22.14
CA ARG A 10 18.80 34.27 -20.85
C ARG A 10 17.85 33.27 -20.18
N SER A 11 17.37 32.25 -20.90
CA SER A 11 16.34 31.34 -20.35
C SER A 11 16.91 30.18 -19.52
N LYS A 12 18.04 29.57 -19.94
CA LYS A 12 18.61 28.39 -19.26
C LYS A 12 19.15 28.69 -17.86
N HIS A 13 19.79 29.85 -17.67
CA HIS A 13 20.38 30.25 -16.38
C HIS A 13 19.32 30.53 -15.32
N ASN A 14 18.16 31.06 -15.71
CA ASN A 14 17.05 31.31 -14.80
C ASN A 14 16.41 30.01 -14.32
N LEU A 15 16.29 29.00 -15.19
CA LEU A 15 15.71 27.71 -14.81
C LEU A 15 16.62 26.94 -13.85
N ILE A 16 17.94 26.95 -14.10
CA ILE A 16 18.93 26.29 -13.21
C ILE A 16 18.96 26.97 -11.85
N ASN A 17 18.92 28.30 -11.81
CA ASN A 17 18.84 29.05 -10.57
C ASN A 17 17.52 28.80 -9.83
N LEU A 18 16.40 28.73 -10.55
CA LEU A 18 15.09 28.43 -9.98
C LEU A 18 15.00 27.01 -9.41
N ILE A 19 15.58 26.00 -10.09
CA ILE A 19 15.67 24.63 -9.58
C ILE A 19 16.58 24.56 -8.35
N ARG A 20 17.63 25.38 -8.30
CA ARG A 20 18.58 25.46 -7.19
C ARG A 20 18.00 26.20 -5.97
N THR A 21 17.17 27.21 -6.17
CA THR A 21 16.46 27.95 -5.10
C THR A 21 15.10 27.36 -4.78
N MET A 22 14.59 26.43 -5.59
CA MET A 22 13.38 25.69 -5.28
C MET A 22 13.58 24.92 -3.97
N PRO A 23 12.70 25.13 -2.97
CA PRO A 23 12.74 24.32 -1.76
C PRO A 23 12.55 22.86 -2.18
N LYS A 24 13.60 22.06 -2.01
CA LYS A 24 13.52 20.61 -2.17
C LYS A 24 12.39 20.11 -1.28
N LEU A 25 11.54 19.25 -1.82
CA LEU A 25 10.28 18.79 -1.23
C LEU A 25 10.41 18.52 0.29
N GLN A 26 9.90 19.51 1.04
CA GLN A 26 9.57 19.65 2.45
C GLN A 26 10.35 18.89 3.55
N THR A 27 11.10 19.69 4.32
CA THR A 27 11.59 19.43 5.69
C THR A 27 10.49 19.16 6.75
N HIS A 28 9.21 19.39 6.43
CA HIS A 28 8.09 19.13 7.35
C HIS A 28 7.83 17.63 7.59
N ALA A 29 8.28 16.74 6.69
CA ALA A 29 8.09 15.29 6.83
C ALA A 29 8.74 14.74 8.12
N ALA A 30 9.92 15.24 8.49
CA ALA A 30 10.62 14.82 9.71
C ALA A 30 9.91 15.28 10.99
N ALA A 31 9.37 16.51 11.00
CA ALA A 31 8.59 17.05 12.11
C ALA A 31 7.27 16.29 12.29
N LEU A 32 6.55 16.03 11.19
CA LEU A 32 5.33 15.23 11.17
C LEU A 32 5.58 13.79 11.64
N LYS A 33 6.71 13.18 11.23
CA LYS A 33 7.12 11.85 11.70
C LYS A 33 7.33 11.82 13.22
N LYS A 34 8.07 12.80 13.78
CA LYS A 34 8.26 12.91 15.25
C LYS A 34 6.93 13.11 15.98
N GLN A 35 6.04 13.94 15.45
CA GLN A 35 4.72 14.15 16.05
C GLN A 35 3.87 12.87 16.03
N ARG A 36 3.87 12.13 14.92
CA ARG A 36 3.15 10.85 14.80
C ARG A 36 3.66 9.80 15.77
N LEU A 37 4.98 9.68 15.95
CA LEU A 37 5.57 8.77 16.93
C LEU A 37 5.12 9.11 18.36
N LYS A 38 5.14 10.39 18.74
CA LYS A 38 4.63 10.84 20.05
C LYS A 38 3.13 10.56 20.24
N ILE A 39 2.32 10.72 19.19
CA ILE A 39 0.89 10.37 19.23
C ILE A 39 0.72 8.87 19.42
N LYS A 40 1.52 8.04 18.72
CA LYS A 40 1.52 6.59 18.81
C LYS A 40 1.88 6.10 20.22
N GLU A 41 2.93 6.64 20.83
CA GLU A 41 3.32 6.31 22.21
C GLU A 41 2.23 6.64 23.23
N LYS A 42 1.49 7.73 23.01
CA LYS A 42 0.36 8.11 23.87
C LYS A 42 -0.84 7.19 23.65
N SER A 43 -1.17 6.85 22.40
CA SER A 43 -2.30 5.97 22.09
C SER A 43 -2.03 4.53 22.54
N ALA A 44 -0.78 4.07 22.49
CA ALA A 44 -0.38 2.74 22.92
C ALA A 44 -0.60 2.44 24.41
N LYS A 45 -1.01 3.43 25.22
CA LYS A 45 -1.35 3.21 26.64
C LYS A 45 -2.78 2.73 26.85
N TYR A 46 -3.65 2.86 25.85
CA TYR A 46 -5.08 2.59 26.00
C TYR A 46 -5.56 1.62 24.95
N VAL A 47 -6.46 0.72 25.33
CA VAL A 47 -7.18 -0.14 24.38
C VAL A 47 -8.25 0.72 23.68
N PRO A 48 -8.39 0.65 22.34
CA PRO A 48 -9.46 1.33 21.62
C PRO A 48 -10.85 0.95 22.11
N GLY A 49 -11.76 1.92 22.22
CA GLY A 49 -13.15 1.67 22.63
C GLY A 49 -14.04 1.10 21.52
N THR A 50 -13.71 1.34 20.24
CA THR A 50 -14.46 0.83 19.10
C THR A 50 -13.53 0.35 17.98
N VAL A 51 -13.89 -0.81 17.41
CA VAL A 51 -13.23 -1.39 16.24
C VAL A 51 -14.22 -1.42 15.11
N ASN A 52 -13.89 -0.75 14.00
CA ASN A 52 -14.74 -0.71 12.81
C ASN A 52 -14.12 -1.57 11.73
N LEU A 53 -14.94 -2.43 11.13
CA LEU A 53 -14.56 -3.25 9.98
C LEU A 53 -15.38 -2.79 8.77
N GLN A 54 -14.69 -2.40 7.71
CA GLN A 54 -15.28 -1.94 6.47
C GLN A 54 -14.84 -2.85 5.32
N VAL A 55 -15.80 -3.39 4.58
CA VAL A 55 -15.51 -4.10 3.34
C VAL A 55 -15.14 -3.07 2.28
N LEU A 56 -13.88 -3.07 1.86
CA LEU A 56 -13.40 -2.17 0.81
C LEU A 56 -13.63 -2.77 -0.58
N GLY A 57 -13.43 -4.07 -0.71
CA GLY A 57 -13.66 -4.78 -1.95
C GLY A 57 -14.24 -6.16 -1.69
N SER A 58 -15.35 -6.44 -2.35
CA SER A 58 -16.14 -7.68 -2.19
C SER A 58 -15.52 -8.89 -2.90
N GLY A 59 -14.52 -8.69 -3.76
CA GLY A 59 -14.01 -9.75 -4.64
C GLY A 59 -14.89 -10.08 -5.82
N ALA A 60 -15.89 -9.24 -6.13
CA ALA A 60 -16.65 -9.31 -7.38
C ALA A 60 -15.75 -9.09 -8.60
N TYR A 61 -16.25 -9.35 -9.81
CA TYR A 61 -15.48 -9.14 -11.03
C TYR A 61 -15.00 -7.68 -11.14
N GLY A 62 -13.69 -7.48 -11.24
CA GLY A 62 -13.08 -6.15 -11.27
C GLY A 62 -12.93 -5.45 -9.91
N ALA A 63 -13.36 -6.07 -8.80
CA ALA A 63 -13.18 -5.54 -7.45
C ALA A 63 -12.18 -6.42 -6.66
N PRO A 64 -11.19 -5.83 -5.95
CA PRO A 64 -10.27 -6.59 -5.12
C PRO A 64 -11.02 -7.25 -3.95
N ARG A 65 -10.42 -8.28 -3.36
CA ARG A 65 -10.84 -8.80 -2.06
C ARG A 65 -10.07 -8.03 -1.01
N SER A 66 -10.70 -7.08 -0.32
CA SER A 66 -10.00 -6.27 0.67
C SER A 66 -10.92 -5.87 1.82
N LEU A 67 -10.43 -6.05 3.05
CA LEU A 67 -11.09 -5.59 4.26
C LEU A 67 -10.24 -4.51 4.91
N TYR A 68 -10.90 -3.48 5.39
CA TYR A 68 -10.28 -2.37 6.08
C TYR A 68 -10.76 -2.31 7.51
N MET A 69 -9.83 -2.45 8.45
CA MET A 69 -10.12 -2.35 9.87
C MET A 69 -9.50 -1.07 10.41
N PHE A 70 -10.27 -0.28 11.16
CA PHE A 70 -9.77 0.93 11.77
C PHE A 70 -10.31 1.16 13.16
N THR A 71 -9.44 1.74 13.98
CA THR A 71 -9.77 2.29 15.29
C THR A 71 -9.43 3.78 15.30
N ASP A 72 -9.65 4.43 16.44
CA ASP A 72 -9.17 5.78 16.71
C ASP A 72 -7.63 5.87 16.70
N GLN A 73 -6.96 4.76 17.03
CA GLN A 73 -5.51 4.70 17.20
C GLN A 73 -4.77 4.19 15.97
N SER A 74 -5.24 3.10 15.35
CA SER A 74 -4.50 2.35 14.33
C SER A 74 -5.42 1.89 13.20
N ARG A 75 -4.84 1.66 12.03
CA ARG A 75 -5.55 1.15 10.85
C ARG A 75 -4.80 -0.04 10.28
N TYR A 76 -5.57 -0.98 9.75
CA TYR A 76 -5.11 -2.27 9.27
C TYR A 76 -5.82 -2.58 7.95
N LEU A 77 -5.09 -3.17 7.02
CA LEU A 77 -5.63 -3.56 5.72
C LEU A 77 -5.42 -5.06 5.55
N PHE A 78 -6.47 -5.78 5.18
CA PHE A 78 -6.38 -7.20 4.83
C PHE A 78 -6.54 -7.35 3.34
N ASN A 79 -5.51 -7.89 2.69
CA ASN A 79 -5.28 -7.96 1.25
C ASN A 79 -5.28 -6.58 0.57
N CYS A 80 -4.46 -6.46 -0.47
CA CYS A 80 -4.29 -5.25 -1.26
C CYS A 80 -4.22 -5.62 -2.75
N GLY A 81 -5.37 -6.02 -3.30
CA GLY A 81 -5.51 -6.32 -4.73
C GLY A 81 -5.44 -5.07 -5.61
N GLU A 82 -5.40 -5.28 -6.91
CA GLU A 82 -5.45 -4.18 -7.87
C GLU A 82 -6.73 -3.33 -7.67
N GLY A 83 -6.60 -2.00 -7.84
CA GLY A 83 -7.71 -1.07 -7.62
C GLY A 83 -8.02 -0.74 -6.15
N THR A 84 -7.41 -1.41 -5.16
CA THR A 84 -7.64 -1.14 -3.73
C THR A 84 -7.39 0.34 -3.38
N GLN A 85 -6.31 0.94 -3.91
CA GLN A 85 -6.02 2.35 -3.72
C GLN A 85 -7.15 3.26 -4.26
N ARG A 86 -7.68 2.94 -5.45
CA ARG A 86 -8.76 3.71 -6.08
C ARG A 86 -10.02 3.64 -5.24
N LEU A 87 -10.43 2.44 -4.80
CA LEU A 87 -11.59 2.26 -3.94
C LEU A 87 -11.41 2.97 -2.59
N ALA A 88 -10.20 2.92 -2.01
CA ALA A 88 -9.90 3.63 -0.77
C ALA A 88 -10.10 5.14 -0.93
N HIS A 89 -9.72 5.70 -2.09
CA HIS A 89 -9.95 7.11 -2.41
C HIS A 89 -11.45 7.42 -2.60
N GLU A 90 -12.16 6.63 -3.40
CA GLU A 90 -13.59 6.81 -3.69
C GLU A 90 -14.44 6.75 -2.41
N HIS A 91 -14.14 5.84 -1.49
CA HIS A 91 -14.81 5.69 -0.21
C HIS A 91 -14.25 6.59 0.91
N LYS A 92 -13.41 7.57 0.57
CA LYS A 92 -12.81 8.55 1.50
C LYS A 92 -12.12 7.90 2.72
N MET A 93 -11.51 6.74 2.51
CA MET A 93 -10.77 6.05 3.55
C MET A 93 -9.51 6.84 3.90
N LYS A 94 -9.34 7.14 5.19
CA LYS A 94 -8.12 7.79 5.65
C LYS A 94 -7.01 6.75 5.76
N LEU A 95 -5.98 6.85 4.94
CA LEU A 95 -4.82 5.95 5.04
C LEU A 95 -3.86 6.37 6.16
N ALA A 96 -4.00 7.58 6.69
CA ALA A 96 -3.18 8.06 7.80
C ALA A 96 -3.28 7.12 9.01
N LYS A 97 -2.14 6.60 9.47
CA LYS A 97 -2.02 5.56 10.53
C LYS A 97 -2.25 4.11 10.08
N LEU A 98 -2.21 3.84 8.76
CA LEU A 98 -2.10 2.47 8.25
C LEU A 98 -0.69 1.96 8.48
N GLU A 99 -0.53 0.97 9.35
CA GLU A 99 0.79 0.45 9.75
C GLU A 99 0.97 -1.02 9.38
N HIS A 100 -0.12 -1.78 9.29
CA HIS A 100 -0.08 -3.21 9.08
C HIS A 100 -0.98 -3.61 7.91
N ILE A 101 -0.42 -4.39 7.00
CA ILE A 101 -1.15 -5.00 5.88
C ILE A 101 -1.00 -6.52 5.98
N PHE A 102 -2.10 -7.23 6.12
CA PHE A 102 -2.15 -8.68 6.25
C PHE A 102 -2.57 -9.32 4.93
N PHE A 103 -1.87 -10.36 4.49
CA PHE A 103 -2.16 -11.10 3.28
C PHE A 103 -2.58 -12.52 3.63
N THR A 104 -3.73 -12.91 3.11
CA THR A 104 -4.28 -14.26 3.31
C THR A 104 -3.48 -15.33 2.56
N TYR A 105 -3.01 -15.03 1.34
CA TYR A 105 -2.12 -15.88 0.54
C TYR A 105 -1.46 -15.10 -0.59
N GLY A 106 -0.34 -15.62 -1.12
CA GLY A 106 0.51 -14.97 -2.11
C GLY A 106 -0.02 -15.11 -3.54
N SER A 107 -1.03 -14.31 -3.90
CA SER A 107 -1.58 -14.25 -5.25
C SER A 107 -1.66 -12.81 -5.73
N TRP A 108 -1.52 -12.59 -7.04
CA TRP A 108 -1.65 -11.25 -7.64
C TRP A 108 -2.95 -10.54 -7.24
N ASN A 109 -4.05 -11.28 -7.12
CA ASN A 109 -5.35 -10.73 -6.68
C ASN A 109 -5.31 -10.12 -5.28
N ASN A 110 -4.34 -10.49 -4.44
CA ASN A 110 -4.18 -9.98 -3.09
C ASN A 110 -3.01 -9.00 -2.95
N ILE A 111 -2.02 -9.01 -3.85
CA ILE A 111 -0.79 -8.21 -3.71
C ILE A 111 -0.63 -7.14 -4.79
N GLY A 112 -1.34 -7.24 -5.92
CA GLY A 112 -1.11 -6.39 -7.10
C GLY A 112 -1.33 -4.89 -6.86
N GLY A 113 -2.07 -4.52 -5.82
CA GLY A 113 -2.29 -3.12 -5.40
C GLY A 113 -1.17 -2.54 -4.55
N LEU A 114 -0.28 -3.37 -3.98
CA LEU A 114 0.79 -2.92 -3.08
C LEU A 114 1.68 -1.83 -3.68
N PRO A 115 2.16 -1.92 -4.94
CA PRO A 115 2.92 -0.86 -5.59
C PRO A 115 2.34 0.54 -5.46
N GLY A 116 1.11 0.73 -5.95
CA GLY A 116 0.42 2.02 -5.91
C GLY A 116 0.05 2.42 -4.48
N MET A 117 -0.29 1.43 -3.65
CA MET A 117 -0.63 1.67 -2.26
C MET A 117 0.55 2.21 -1.46
N SER A 118 1.74 1.63 -1.61
CA SER A 118 2.96 2.06 -0.94
C SER A 118 3.37 3.49 -1.33
N LEU A 119 3.21 3.88 -2.60
CA LEU A 119 3.45 5.26 -3.04
C LEU A 119 2.49 6.22 -2.34
N THR A 120 1.21 5.88 -2.27
CA THR A 120 0.20 6.70 -1.59
C THR A 120 0.47 6.81 -0.08
N ILE A 121 0.85 5.70 0.56
CA ILE A 121 1.21 5.66 1.99
C ILE A 121 2.42 6.55 2.28
N GLN A 122 3.43 6.52 1.40
CA GLN A 122 4.59 7.40 1.48
C GLN A 122 4.18 8.87 1.38
N ASP A 123 3.33 9.23 0.42
CA ASP A 123 2.86 10.61 0.21
C ASP A 123 2.03 11.12 1.40
N VAL A 124 1.29 10.24 2.07
CA VAL A 124 0.60 10.55 3.34
C VAL A 124 1.58 10.79 4.49
N GLY A 125 2.86 10.42 4.34
CA GLY A 125 3.92 10.63 5.31
C GLY A 125 3.98 9.55 6.39
N ILE A 126 3.59 8.31 6.07
CA ILE A 126 3.74 7.17 6.97
C ILE A 126 5.19 6.69 6.89
N PRO A 127 5.89 6.54 8.03
CA PRO A 127 7.32 6.25 8.03
C PRO A 127 7.65 4.78 7.79
N GLU A 128 6.75 3.88 8.17
CA GLU A 128 6.94 2.44 8.09
C GLU A 128 5.61 1.71 7.93
N ILE A 129 5.64 0.61 7.19
CA ILE A 129 4.56 -0.37 7.12
C ILE A 129 5.13 -1.77 7.31
N THR A 130 4.33 -2.65 7.90
CA THR A 130 4.65 -4.06 8.08
C THR A 130 3.68 -4.91 7.27
N LEU A 131 4.25 -5.75 6.41
CA LEU A 131 3.53 -6.72 5.60
C LEU A 131 3.55 -8.05 6.32
N HIS A 132 2.38 -8.61 6.59
CA HIS A 132 2.20 -9.89 7.25
C HIS A 132 1.66 -10.89 6.25
N GLY A 133 2.31 -12.05 6.09
CA GLY A 133 1.78 -13.10 5.22
C GLY A 133 2.84 -14.10 4.77
N PRO A 134 2.62 -14.80 3.64
CA PRO A 134 3.58 -15.78 3.14
C PRO A 134 4.92 -15.16 2.72
N GLN A 135 5.94 -16.01 2.69
CA GLN A 135 7.28 -15.61 2.23
C GLN A 135 7.24 -15.06 0.80
N GLY A 136 8.02 -13.99 0.55
CA GLY A 136 8.19 -13.41 -0.78
C GLY A 136 7.18 -12.32 -1.17
N ILE A 137 6.34 -11.84 -0.24
CA ILE A 137 5.45 -10.69 -0.53
C ILE A 137 6.24 -9.45 -0.94
N ASP A 138 7.44 -9.24 -0.39
CA ASP A 138 8.29 -8.09 -0.70
C ASP A 138 8.95 -8.15 -2.08
N ASP A 139 8.98 -9.32 -2.73
CA ASP A 139 9.56 -9.48 -4.07
C ASP A 139 8.84 -8.61 -5.11
N ILE A 140 7.57 -8.23 -4.88
CA ILE A 140 6.86 -7.28 -5.72
C ILE A 140 7.56 -5.92 -5.81
N PHE A 141 8.16 -5.45 -4.70
CA PHE A 141 8.90 -4.19 -4.69
C PHE A 141 10.24 -4.31 -5.42
N ARG A 142 10.86 -5.49 -5.37
CA ARG A 142 12.08 -5.77 -6.14
C ARG A 142 11.78 -5.76 -7.65
N ALA A 143 10.70 -6.44 -8.06
CA ALA A 143 10.26 -6.48 -9.44
C ALA A 143 9.87 -5.08 -9.97
N ALA A 144 9.20 -4.28 -9.15
CA ALA A 144 8.71 -2.97 -9.54
C ALA A 144 9.67 -1.80 -9.19
N LYS A 145 10.91 -2.09 -8.78
CA LYS A 145 11.93 -1.11 -8.38
C LYS A 145 12.21 -0.01 -9.41
N ARG A 146 11.98 -0.28 -10.70
CA ARG A 146 12.17 0.70 -11.78
C ARG A 146 11.13 1.83 -11.76
N PHE A 147 9.95 1.57 -11.23
CA PHE A 147 8.81 2.50 -11.25
C PHE A 147 8.39 2.94 -9.84
N ILE A 148 8.81 2.20 -8.82
CA ILE A 148 8.50 2.49 -7.41
C ILE A 148 9.75 3.06 -6.73
N VAL A 149 9.64 4.29 -6.24
CA VAL A 149 10.69 4.95 -5.45
C VAL A 149 10.16 5.23 -4.05
N LEU A 150 10.65 4.47 -3.06
CA LEU A 150 10.24 4.56 -1.65
C LEU A 150 11.37 5.13 -0.78
N ASN A 151 11.65 6.42 -0.90
CA ASN A 151 12.72 7.09 -0.17
C ASN A 151 12.38 7.37 1.31
N HIS A 152 11.09 7.38 1.65
CA HIS A 152 10.60 7.83 2.96
C HIS A 152 9.71 6.82 3.66
N LEU A 153 9.51 5.64 3.07
CA LEU A 153 8.72 4.56 3.60
C LEU A 153 9.60 3.31 3.80
N LYS A 154 9.71 2.86 5.06
CA LYS A 154 10.33 1.57 5.38
C LYS A 154 9.30 0.46 5.24
N ILE A 155 9.63 -0.59 4.50
CA ILE A 155 8.80 -1.80 4.38
C ILE A 155 9.45 -2.89 5.22
N ASN A 156 8.72 -3.38 6.22
CA ASN A 156 9.07 -4.59 6.97
C ASN A 156 8.19 -5.74 6.49
N THR A 157 8.71 -6.96 6.51
CA THR A 157 7.95 -8.17 6.22
C THR A 157 8.04 -9.10 7.42
N SER A 158 6.92 -9.69 7.79
CA SER A 158 6.84 -10.72 8.82
C SER A 158 6.15 -11.96 8.23
N ASN A 159 6.82 -13.09 8.41
CA ASN A 159 6.39 -14.37 7.85
C ASN A 159 5.66 -15.16 8.93
N TYR A 160 4.51 -15.73 8.58
CA TYR A 160 3.73 -16.57 9.50
C TYR A 160 4.49 -17.82 9.99
N LYS A 161 5.56 -18.23 9.30
CA LYS A 161 6.41 -19.36 9.71
C LYS A 161 7.39 -19.02 10.84
N GLU A 162 7.75 -17.75 10.98
CA GLU A 162 8.74 -17.31 11.97
C GLU A 162 8.09 -16.77 13.24
N VAL A 163 6.85 -16.28 13.10
CA VAL A 163 6.08 -15.65 14.18
C VAL A 163 4.66 -16.22 14.15
N ASP A 164 4.27 -16.91 15.23
CA ASP A 164 2.98 -17.60 15.31
C ASP A 164 1.77 -16.64 15.31
N HIS A 165 1.97 -15.42 15.81
CA HIS A 165 0.91 -14.43 15.92
C HIS A 165 1.46 -13.00 15.93
N PHE A 166 0.65 -12.07 15.44
CA PHE A 166 0.86 -10.64 15.67
C PHE A 166 0.02 -10.20 16.87
N GLU A 167 0.58 -9.38 17.75
CA GLU A 167 -0.15 -8.79 18.87
C GLU A 167 0.22 -7.31 19.02
N ASP A 168 -0.82 -6.49 19.15
CA ASP A 168 -0.72 -5.11 19.60
C ASP A 168 -1.81 -4.78 20.61
N ASN A 169 -1.92 -3.51 21.02
CA ASN A 169 -2.92 -3.09 22.00
C ASN A 169 -4.37 -3.14 21.49
N VAL A 170 -4.57 -3.37 20.20
CA VAL A 170 -5.89 -3.36 19.54
C VAL A 170 -6.38 -4.77 19.30
N MET A 171 -5.53 -5.64 18.76
CA MET A 171 -5.89 -7.01 18.43
C MET A 171 -4.71 -7.98 18.46
N ARG A 172 -5.04 -9.25 18.64
CA ARG A 172 -4.16 -10.39 18.38
C ARG A 172 -4.62 -11.08 17.10
N VAL A 173 -3.71 -11.29 16.15
CA VAL A 173 -3.94 -11.98 14.88
C VAL A 173 -3.16 -13.30 14.90
N ASN A 174 -3.88 -14.41 14.94
CA ASN A 174 -3.30 -15.74 14.85
C ASN A 174 -3.31 -16.23 13.40
N TYR A 175 -2.19 -16.77 12.92
CA TYR A 175 -2.11 -17.32 11.58
C TYR A 175 -2.59 -18.77 11.56
N VAL A 176 -3.66 -19.03 10.79
CA VAL A 176 -4.20 -20.38 10.63
C VAL A 176 -3.92 -20.85 9.20
N PRO A 177 -3.08 -21.89 9.00
CA PRO A 177 -2.89 -22.47 7.69
C PRO A 177 -4.20 -23.13 7.23
N LEU A 178 -4.65 -22.78 6.03
CA LEU A 178 -5.84 -23.37 5.42
C LEU A 178 -5.40 -24.30 4.30
N ASP A 179 -5.61 -25.60 4.49
CA ASP A 179 -5.50 -26.58 3.42
C ASP A 179 -6.72 -26.45 2.51
N ILE A 180 -6.55 -25.71 1.41
CA ILE A 180 -7.53 -25.69 0.33
C ILE A 180 -7.32 -26.99 -0.44
N GLY A 181 -8.11 -28.02 -0.09
CA GLY A 181 -8.09 -29.31 -0.78
C GLY A 181 -8.17 -29.15 -2.30
N GLU A 182 -7.52 -30.06 -3.05
CA GLU A 182 -7.30 -29.96 -4.49
C GLU A 182 -8.57 -29.64 -5.31
N GLU A 183 -9.75 -30.05 -4.82
CA GLU A 183 -11.04 -29.83 -5.46
C GLU A 183 -11.39 -28.35 -5.67
N THR A 184 -11.11 -27.47 -4.69
CA THR A 184 -11.44 -26.03 -4.82
C THR A 184 -10.47 -25.30 -5.75
N SER A 185 -9.22 -25.79 -5.86
CA SER A 185 -8.22 -25.24 -6.78
C SER A 185 -8.54 -25.53 -8.25
N ARG A 186 -9.13 -26.71 -8.53
CA ARG A 186 -9.63 -27.07 -9.87
C ARG A 186 -10.82 -26.19 -10.27
N SER A 187 -11.79 -25.99 -9.37
CA SER A 187 -12.96 -25.13 -9.63
C SER A 187 -12.57 -23.67 -9.95
N ARG A 188 -11.63 -23.09 -9.19
CA ARG A 188 -11.15 -21.72 -9.41
C ARG A 188 -10.30 -21.57 -10.69
N ARG A 189 -9.53 -22.60 -11.05
CA ARG A 189 -8.79 -22.64 -12.33
C ARG A 189 -9.72 -22.77 -13.53
N SER A 190 -10.76 -23.60 -13.44
CA SER A 190 -11.75 -23.74 -14.53
C SER A 190 -12.55 -22.46 -14.77
N GLU A 191 -12.95 -21.74 -13.72
CA GLU A 191 -13.63 -20.46 -13.86
C GLU A 191 -12.72 -19.39 -14.49
N ALA A 192 -11.48 -19.25 -14.02
CA ALA A 192 -10.51 -18.31 -14.58
C ALA A 192 -10.20 -18.58 -16.08
N VAL A 193 -10.05 -19.85 -16.47
CA VAL A 193 -9.78 -20.25 -17.86
C VAL A 193 -11.00 -20.04 -18.76
N SER A 194 -12.22 -20.19 -18.23
CA SER A 194 -13.45 -19.95 -18.99
C SER A 194 -13.69 -18.45 -19.28
N LEU A 195 -13.34 -17.56 -18.35
CA LEU A 195 -13.46 -16.10 -18.50
C LEU A 195 -12.46 -15.51 -19.50
N ASP A 196 -11.22 -16.02 -19.52
CA ASP A 196 -10.22 -15.62 -20.52
C ASP A 196 -10.64 -16.02 -21.94
N ARG A 197 -11.26 -17.20 -22.10
CA ARG A 197 -11.76 -17.68 -23.40
C ARG A 197 -12.99 -16.92 -23.89
N ALA A 198 -13.84 -16.42 -22.99
CA ALA A 198 -15.00 -15.60 -23.35
C ALA A 198 -14.57 -14.21 -23.84
N SER A 199 -13.58 -13.60 -23.18
CA SER A 199 -13.03 -12.29 -23.57
C SER A 199 -12.26 -12.33 -24.90
N ALA A 200 -11.64 -13.46 -25.23
CA ALA A 200 -10.93 -13.66 -26.50
C ALA A 200 -11.85 -13.90 -27.71
N LYS A 201 -13.13 -14.21 -27.51
CA LYS A 201 -14.12 -14.43 -28.60
C LYS A 201 -14.95 -13.19 -28.97
N GLN A 202 -14.77 -12.08 -28.27
CA GLN A 202 -15.46 -10.80 -28.53
C GLN A 202 -14.54 -9.73 -29.16
N ARG A 203 -13.36 -10.11 -29.63
CA ARG A 203 -12.47 -9.29 -30.48
C ARG A 203 -12.32 -9.96 -31.84
#